data_AF-A0AAD9UY42-F1
#
_entry.id   AF-A0AAD9UY42-F1
#
_cell.length_a   1.000
_cell.length_b   1.000
_cell.length_c   1.000
_cell.angle_alpha   90.00
_cell.angle_beta   90.00
_cell.angle_gamma   90.00
#
_symmetry.space_group_name_H-M   'P 1'
#
loop_
_entity.id
_entity.type
_entity.pdbx_description
1 polymer ?
#
loop_
_entity_poly.entity_id
_entity_poly.type
_entity_poly.pdbx_seq_one_letter_code
_entity_poly.pdbx_strand_id
1 'polypeptide(L)'
;MASSLEVQFLSPIYHLNVSSSTGHICLGLLSEENWLPTRCVLDVLSALFSLLIKPELENPADQAILNIFNDNRRVYEDKARKSARNSQ
;
A
#
# COMPACT_ATOMS: atom_id res chain seq x y z
N MET A 1 -0.86 22.51 14.10
CA MET A 1 -0.43 21.16 13.72
C MET A 1 -0.78 21.00 12.25
N ALA A 2 0.22 20.90 11.37
CA ALA A 2 -0.04 20.68 9.96
C ALA A 2 -0.59 19.25 9.81
N SER A 3 -1.70 19.09 9.09
CA SER A 3 -2.23 17.78 8.73
C SER A 3 -1.30 17.13 7.71
N SER A 4 -0.77 15.96 8.02
CA SER A 4 -0.08 15.09 7.06
C SER A 4 -1.01 14.72 5.90
N LEU A 5 -0.48 14.66 4.67
CA LEU A 5 -1.21 14.11 3.54
C LEU A 5 -1.21 12.58 3.67
N GLU A 6 -2.41 11.99 3.67
CA GLU A 6 -2.57 10.57 3.94
C GLU A 6 -3.49 9.92 2.93
N VAL A 7 -3.19 8.65 2.64
CA VAL A 7 -4.04 7.77 1.84
C VAL A 7 -4.25 6.49 2.63
N GLN A 8 -5.49 6.05 2.70
CA GLN A 8 -5.86 4.79 3.32
C GLN A 8 -6.93 4.07 2.51
N PHE A 9 -6.85 2.75 2.49
CA PHE A 9 -7.95 1.91 2.04
C PHE A 9 -9.05 1.88 3.10
N LEU A 10 -10.28 2.16 2.68
CA LEU A 10 -11.45 2.03 3.56
C LEU A 10 -11.89 0.56 3.69
N SER A 11 -11.76 -0.20 2.60
CA SER A 11 -12.01 -1.63 2.58
C SER A 11 -10.74 -2.39 2.96
N PRO A 12 -10.83 -3.47 3.77
CA PRO A 12 -9.70 -4.34 4.03
C PRO A 12 -9.07 -4.86 2.72
N ILE A 13 -7.74 -4.81 2.64
CA ILE A 13 -6.96 -5.33 1.51
C ILE A 13 -5.75 -6.09 2.03
N TYR A 14 -5.42 -7.20 1.37
CA TYR A 14 -4.22 -7.98 1.67
C TYR A 14 -3.05 -7.54 0.77
N HIS A 15 -2.13 -6.74 1.33
CA HIS A 15 -0.95 -6.24 0.62
C HIS A 15 0.18 -5.91 1.61
N LEU A 16 1.44 -6.22 1.28
CA LEU A 16 2.54 -6.05 2.27
C LEU A 16 2.87 -4.61 2.62
N ASN A 17 2.53 -3.65 1.77
CA ASN A 17 2.70 -2.21 2.03
C ASN A 17 1.40 -1.52 2.48
N VAL A 18 0.36 -2.27 2.85
CA VAL A 18 -0.88 -1.72 3.40
C VAL A 18 -1.09 -2.26 4.80
N SER A 19 -1.39 -1.39 5.76
CA SER A 19 -1.75 -1.80 7.11
C SER A 19 -3.04 -2.62 7.11
N SER A 20 -2.98 -3.86 7.59
CA SER A 20 -4.15 -4.75 7.71
C SER A 20 -5.22 -4.21 8.69
N SER A 21 -4.83 -3.36 9.65
CA SER A 21 -5.73 -2.84 10.69
C SER A 21 -6.32 -1.47 10.37
N THR A 22 -5.54 -0.60 9.71
CA THR A 22 -5.94 0.80 9.44
C THR A 22 -6.14 1.10 7.95
N GLY A 23 -5.67 0.23 7.06
CA GLY A 23 -5.65 0.49 5.61
C GLY A 23 -4.64 1.56 5.18
N HIS A 24 -3.87 2.12 6.11
CA HIS A 24 -2.89 3.17 5.84
C HIS A 24 -1.76 2.69 4.91
N ILE A 25 -1.26 3.61 4.07
CA ILE A 25 -0.21 3.38 3.08
C ILE A 25 0.85 4.45 3.21
N CYS A 26 2.10 4.03 3.37
CA CYS A 26 3.24 4.94 3.36
C CYS A 26 3.67 5.20 1.92
N LEU A 27 3.19 6.28 1.31
CA LEU A 27 3.68 6.74 0.01
C LEU A 27 4.74 7.82 0.23
N GLY A 28 6.00 7.53 -0.14
CA GLY A 28 7.11 8.47 0.06
C GLY A 28 6.90 9.84 -0.59
N LEU A 29 6.07 9.92 -1.64
CA LEU A 29 5.70 11.15 -2.32
C LEU A 29 4.78 12.08 -1.50
N LEU A 30 4.17 11.58 -0.42
CA LEU A 30 3.27 12.33 0.47
C LEU A 30 4.02 12.89 1.69
N SER A 31 5.31 12.57 1.87
CA SER A 31 6.10 13.15 2.96
C SER A 31 6.25 14.66 2.76
N GLU A 32 6.38 15.40 3.87
CA GLU A 32 6.58 16.85 3.83
C GLU A 32 7.79 17.26 2.98
N GLU A 33 8.85 16.45 3.00
CA GLU A 33 10.07 16.68 2.23
C GLU A 33 9.90 16.47 0.71
N ASN A 34 9.01 15.55 0.31
CA ASN A 34 8.86 15.14 -1.09
C ASN A 34 7.62 15.70 -1.76
N TRP A 35 6.66 16.26 -1.02
CA TRP A 35 5.44 16.79 -1.60
C TRP A 35 5.72 18.06 -2.41
N LEU A 36 5.21 18.11 -3.64
CA LEU A 36 5.30 19.27 -4.52
C LEU A 36 3.89 19.86 -4.72
N PRO A 37 3.70 21.19 -4.63
CA PRO A 37 2.39 21.83 -4.84
C PRO A 37 1.78 21.60 -6.23
N THR A 38 2.59 21.19 -7.21
CA THR A 38 2.16 20.85 -8.57
C THR A 38 1.60 19.44 -8.71
N ARG A 39 1.76 18.57 -7.69
CA ARG A 39 1.19 17.23 -7.72
C ARG A 39 -0.32 17.27 -7.58
N CYS A 40 -0.95 16.32 -8.26
CA CYS A 40 -2.38 16.13 -8.25
C CYS A 40 -2.75 14.73 -7.77
N VAL A 41 -4.05 14.49 -7.57
CA VAL A 41 -4.57 13.17 -7.15
C VAL A 41 -4.15 12.07 -8.14
N LEU A 42 -4.00 12.38 -9.43
CA LEU A 42 -3.55 11.41 -10.42
C LEU A 42 -2.12 10.91 -10.15
N ASP A 43 -1.21 11.78 -9.69
CA ASP A 43 0.16 11.39 -9.34
C ASP A 43 0.15 10.44 -8.14
N VAL A 44 -0.68 10.74 -7.14
CA VAL A 44 -0.87 9.90 -5.95
C VAL A 44 -1.42 8.53 -6.34
N LEU A 45 -2.46 8.48 -7.18
CA LEU A 45 -3.04 7.23 -7.66
C LEU A 45 -2.05 6.43 -8.51
N SER A 46 -1.25 7.10 -9.35
CA SER A 46 -0.24 6.44 -10.19
C SER A 46 0.85 5.77 -9.35
N ALA A 47 1.31 6.45 -8.30
CA ALA A 47 2.25 5.86 -7.36
C ALA A 47 1.63 4.73 -6.54
N LEU A 48 0.38 4.88 -6.10
CA LEU A 48 -0.37 3.80 -5.44
C LEU A 48 -0.47 2.56 -6.34
N PHE A 49 -0.87 2.71 -7.61
CA PHE A 49 -0.92 1.60 -8.56
C PHE A 49 0.45 0.95 -8.76
N SER A 50 1.49 1.76 -8.89
CA SER A 50 2.87 1.26 -9.03
C SER A 50 3.27 0.41 -7.83
N LEU A 51 2.94 0.85 -6.61
CA LEU A 51 3.19 0.10 -5.37
C LEU A 51 2.39 -1.20 -5.30
N LEU A 52 1.12 -1.19 -5.70
CA LEU A 52 0.27 -2.40 -5.72
C LEU A 52 0.74 -3.44 -6.74
N ILE A 53 1.28 -2.99 -7.88
CA ILE A 53 1.83 -3.87 -8.93
C ILE A 53 3.19 -4.42 -8.51
N LYS A 54 4.05 -3.55 -7.95
CA LYS A 54 5.39 -3.88 -7.51
C LYS A 54 5.55 -3.49 -6.04
N PRO A 55 5.28 -4.43 -5.11
CA PRO A 55 5.43 -4.15 -3.69
C PRO A 55 6.87 -3.85 -3.30
N GLU A 56 7.03 -3.00 -2.29
CA GLU A 56 8.34 -2.60 -1.74
C GLU A 56 8.70 -3.45 -0.52
N LEU A 57 9.79 -4.22 -0.60
CA LEU A 57 10.16 -5.18 0.46
C LEU A 57 10.92 -4.55 1.63
N GLU A 58 11.56 -3.41 1.38
CA GLU A 58 12.35 -2.71 2.39
C GLU A 58 11.47 -2.00 3.44
N ASN A 59 10.24 -1.64 3.06
CA ASN A 59 9.30 -0.89 3.90
C ASN A 59 7.93 -1.60 3.98
N PRO A 60 7.84 -2.82 4.55
CA PRO A 60 6.57 -3.50 4.72
C PRO A 60 5.75 -2.81 5.82
N ALA A 61 4.44 -2.69 5.60
CA ALA A 61 3.48 -2.35 6.65
C ALA A 61 3.19 -3.57 7.55
N ASP A 62 3.35 -4.79 7.02
CA ASP A 62 3.11 -6.05 7.74
C ASP A 62 4.23 -7.06 7.46
N GLN A 63 5.07 -7.31 8.47
CA GLN A 63 6.21 -8.22 8.38
C GLN A 63 5.77 -9.68 8.12
N ALA A 64 4.61 -10.09 8.63
CA ALA A 64 4.12 -11.45 8.43
C ALA A 64 3.71 -11.67 6.96
N ILE A 65 3.10 -10.66 6.33
CA ILE A 65 2.78 -10.69 4.90
C ILE A 65 4.06 -10.70 4.06
N LEU A 66 5.09 -9.91 4.43
CA LEU A 66 6.39 -9.95 3.76
C LEU A 66 7.03 -11.34 3.83
N ASN A 67 7.00 -12.00 4.98
CA ASN A 67 7.55 -13.36 5.12
C ASN A 67 6.83 -14.34 4.16
N ILE A 68 5.50 -14.28 4.09
CA ILE A 68 4.72 -15.10 3.14
C ILE A 68 5.10 -14.78 1.68
N PHE A 69 5.29 -13.50 1.36
CA PHE A 69 5.68 -13.05 0.03
C PHE A 69 7.05 -13.59 -0.41
N ASN A 70 8.00 -13.66 0.53
CA ASN A 70 9.35 -14.19 0.31
C ASN A 70 9.37 -15.72 0.26
N ASP A 71 8.63 -16.37 1.15
CA ASP A 71 8.61 -17.84 1.27
C ASP A 71 7.80 -18.49 0.14
N ASN A 72 6.63 -17.93 -0.20
CA ASN A 72 5.74 -18.49 -1.20
C ASN A 72 4.89 -17.41 -1.89
N ARG A 73 5.43 -16.88 -2.97
CA ARG A 73 4.77 -15.85 -3.79
C ARG A 73 3.37 -16.25 -4.25
N ARG A 74 3.15 -17.52 -4.59
CA ARG A 74 1.84 -18.01 -5.04
C ARG A 74 0.78 -17.91 -3.95
N VAL A 75 1.13 -18.25 -2.70
CA VAL A 75 0.22 -18.12 -1.55
C VAL A 75 -0.12 -16.65 -1.28
N TYR A 76 0.87 -15.75 -1.39
CA TYR A 76 0.64 -14.31 -1.30
C TYR A 76 -0.37 -13.84 -2.36
N GLU A 77 -0.15 -14.20 -3.62
CA GLU A 77 -1.03 -13.81 -4.74
C GLU A 77 -2.45 -14.37 -4.59
N ASP A 78 -2.59 -15.64 -4.18
CA ASP A 78 -3.90 -16.26 -3.95
C ASP A 78 -4.67 -15.54 -2.83
N LYS A 79 -4.00 -15.16 -1.74
CA LYS A 79 -4.60 -14.37 -0.65
C LYS A 79 -4.98 -12.96 -1.11
N ALA A 80 -4.11 -12.28 -1.86
CA ALA A 80 -4.38 -10.95 -2.42
C ALA A 80 -5.60 -10.98 -3.37
N ARG A 81 -5.67 -11.98 -4.27
CA ARG A 81 -6.82 -12.17 -5.17
C ARG A 81 -8.11 -12.46 -4.40
N LYS A 82 -8.05 -13.30 -3.37
CA LYS A 82 -9.22 -13.58 -2.52
C LYS A 82 -9.69 -12.34 -1.79
N SER A 83 -8.77 -11.55 -1.24
CA SER A 83 -9.08 -10.27 -0.62
C SER A 83 -9.77 -9.32 -1.60
N ALA A 84 -9.21 -9.12 -2.79
CA ALA A 84 -9.78 -8.21 -3.80
C ALA A 84 -11.20 -8.60 -4.26
N ARG A 85 -11.54 -9.90 -4.23
CA ARG A 85 -12.90 -10.38 -4.55
C ARG A 85 -13.90 -10.17 -3.41
N ASN A 86 -13.43 -10.25 -2.17
CA ASN A 86 -14.28 -10.15 -0.98
C ASN A 86 -14.56 -8.69 -0.58
N SER A 87 -13.79 -7.74 -1.10
CA SER A 87 -13.94 -6.31 -0.84
C SER A 87 -14.94 -5.61 -1.79
N GLN A 88 -15.78 -6.38 -2.49
CA GLN A 88 -16.87 -5.89 -3.34
C GLN A 88 -18.21 -5.87 -2.59
#